data_AF-H3ZH94-F1
#
_entry.id   AF-H3ZH94-F1
#
_cell.length_a   1.000
_cell.length_b   1.000
_cell.length_c   1.000
_cell.angle_alpha   90.00
_cell.angle_beta   90.00
_cell.angle_gamma   90.00
#
_symmetry.space_group_name_H-M   'P 1'
#
loop_
_entity.id
_entity.type
_entity.pdbx_description
1 polymer ?
#
loop_
_entity_poly.entity_id
_entity_poly.type
_entity_poly.pdbx_seq_one_letter_code
_entity_poly.pdbx_strand_id
1 'polypeptide(L)'
;MHPVLFGVFIIGTLLFLCYVVYITIMRMVQDKVEREAAIIDGMDIELSPGVVDDELIQKPGLYIFSGDSDRTKLVCESPTLEIIEILVKSNDWTDISFVILAFGQGNYIEVSGSLDEGFSSCYKDGDHELFANTSPESIQEMTDIFCDFLQNKKTAVKKYGFS
;
A
#
# COMPACT_ATOMS: atom_id res chain seq x y z
N MET A 1 15.63 -29.79 -41.78
CA MET A 1 14.97 -29.42 -40.52
C MET A 1 15.82 -28.35 -39.84
N HIS A 2 15.31 -27.13 -39.68
CA HIS A 2 16.09 -25.98 -39.21
C HIS A 2 16.19 -25.95 -37.68
N PRO A 3 17.40 -26.02 -37.08
CA PRO A 3 17.61 -26.02 -35.63
C PRO A 3 17.27 -24.68 -34.95
N VAL A 4 17.09 -23.59 -35.71
CA VAL A 4 16.79 -22.26 -35.20
C VAL A 4 15.36 -22.12 -34.68
N LEU A 5 14.39 -22.82 -35.29
CA LEU A 5 13.00 -22.82 -34.84
C LEU A 5 12.78 -23.54 -33.50
N PHE A 6 13.64 -24.51 -33.17
CA PHE A 6 13.55 -25.25 -31.91
C PHE A 6 13.99 -24.40 -30.71
N GLY A 7 15.01 -23.56 -30.87
CA GLY A 7 15.51 -22.69 -29.78
C GLY A 7 14.51 -21.60 -29.38
N VAL A 8 13.84 -20.98 -30.35
CA VAL A 8 12.80 -19.96 -30.09
C VAL A 8 11.58 -20.56 -29.37
N PHE A 9 11.21 -21.80 -29.74
CA PHE A 9 10.09 -22.50 -29.10
C PHE A 9 10.40 -22.86 -27.65
N ILE A 10 11.63 -23.30 -27.36
CA ILE A 10 12.07 -23.62 -26.00
C ILE A 10 12.10 -22.35 -25.12
N ILE A 11 12.64 -21.24 -25.62
CA ILE A 11 12.70 -19.97 -24.88
C ILE A 11 11.29 -19.42 -24.63
N GLY A 12 10.40 -19.45 -25.64
CA GLY A 12 9.01 -19.04 -25.48
C GLY A 12 8.25 -19.87 -24.44
N THR A 13 8.50 -21.18 -24.42
CA THR A 13 7.88 -22.11 -23.44
C THR A 13 8.43 -21.87 -22.03
N LEU A 14 9.72 -21.58 -21.89
CA LEU A 14 10.35 -21.21 -20.61
C LEU A 14 9.83 -19.88 -20.07
N LEU A 15 9.69 -18.85 -20.91
CA LEU A 15 9.11 -17.57 -20.51
C LEU A 15 7.64 -17.71 -20.11
N PHE A 16 6.87 -18.53 -20.85
CA PHE A 16 5.49 -18.82 -20.49
C PHE A 16 5.39 -19.57 -19.16
N LEU A 17 6.26 -20.55 -18.90
CA LEU A 17 6.34 -21.24 -17.61
C LEU A 17 6.70 -20.27 -16.47
N CYS A 18 7.69 -19.40 -16.66
CA CYS A 18 8.03 -18.36 -15.69
C CYS A 18 6.87 -17.41 -15.41
N TYR A 19 6.13 -17.00 -16.45
CA TYR A 19 4.96 -16.13 -16.32
C TYR A 19 3.81 -16.81 -15.56
N VAL A 20 3.53 -18.08 -15.87
CA VAL A 20 2.51 -18.86 -15.16
C VAL A 20 2.91 -19.09 -13.70
N VAL A 21 4.17 -19.40 -13.43
CA VAL A 21 4.70 -19.54 -12.06
C VAL A 21 4.59 -18.20 -11.32
N TYR A 22 4.96 -17.09 -11.95
CA TYR A 22 4.84 -15.75 -11.38
C TYR A 22 3.38 -15.42 -11.02
N ILE A 23 2.42 -15.62 -11.93
CA ILE A 23 1.00 -15.42 -11.65
C ILE A 23 0.52 -16.33 -10.52
N THR A 24 0.99 -17.58 -10.47
CA THR A 24 0.60 -18.54 -9.43
C THR A 24 1.12 -18.10 -8.06
N ILE A 25 2.36 -17.64 -7.99
CA ILE A 25 2.96 -17.10 -6.76
C ILE A 25 2.20 -15.84 -6.34
N MET A 26 1.95 -14.89 -7.25
CA MET A 26 1.19 -13.67 -6.95
C MET A 26 -0.21 -13.99 -6.43
N ARG A 27 -0.90 -14.97 -7.03
CA ARG A 27 -2.20 -15.46 -6.54
C ARG A 27 -2.10 -16.11 -5.16
N MET A 28 -1.05 -16.89 -4.89
CA MET A 28 -0.86 -17.49 -3.57
C MET A 28 -0.54 -16.45 -2.49
N VAL A 29 0.20 -15.39 -2.84
CA VAL A 29 0.45 -14.27 -1.93
C VAL A 29 -0.84 -13.49 -1.70
N GLN A 30 -1.61 -13.22 -2.75
CA GLN A 30 -2.90 -12.55 -2.63
C GLN A 30 -3.91 -13.38 -1.82
N ASP A 31 -4.01 -14.69 -2.05
CA ASP A 31 -4.79 -15.62 -1.23
C ASP A 31 -4.31 -15.63 0.23
N LYS A 32 -3.01 -15.48 0.47
CA LYS A 32 -2.46 -15.43 1.84
C LYS A 32 -2.80 -14.11 2.52
N VAL A 33 -2.66 -12.99 1.81
CA VAL A 33 -3.10 -11.66 2.28
C VAL A 33 -4.60 -11.66 2.53
N GLU A 34 -5.40 -12.26 1.65
CA GLU A 34 -6.85 -12.39 1.80
C GLU A 34 -7.23 -13.34 2.95
N ARG A 35 -6.47 -14.42 3.19
CA ARG A 35 -6.69 -15.31 4.35
C ARG A 35 -6.30 -14.65 5.67
N GLU A 36 -5.22 -13.87 5.68
CA GLU A 36 -4.84 -13.08 6.85
C GLU A 36 -5.86 -11.94 7.07
N ALA A 37 -6.41 -11.35 6.01
CA ALA A 37 -7.53 -10.42 6.08
C ALA A 37 -8.85 -11.09 6.52
N ALA A 38 -9.11 -12.34 6.14
CA ALA A 38 -10.30 -13.10 6.51
C ALA A 38 -10.28 -13.58 7.97
N ILE A 39 -9.11 -13.67 8.60
CA ILE A 39 -8.99 -13.87 10.06
C ILE A 39 -9.46 -12.62 10.83
N ILE A 40 -9.61 -11.48 10.14
CA ILE A 40 -10.05 -10.17 10.67
C ILE A 40 -11.50 -9.87 10.24
N ASP A 41 -12.25 -10.83 9.68
CA ASP A 41 -13.68 -10.67 9.35
C ASP A 41 -14.61 -10.73 10.58
N GLY A 42 -14.09 -10.36 11.75
CA GLY A 42 -14.78 -10.43 13.05
C GLY A 42 -14.85 -9.10 13.81
N MET A 43 -14.28 -8.01 13.26
CA MET A 43 -14.41 -6.68 13.87
C MET A 43 -14.89 -5.68 12.81
N ASP A 44 -16.19 -5.77 12.51
CA ASP A 44 -16.94 -4.67 11.92
C ASP A 44 -16.93 -3.49 12.90
N ILE A 45 -16.21 -2.43 12.58
CA ILE A 45 -16.30 -1.15 13.29
C ILE A 45 -16.94 -0.16 12.31
N GLU A 46 -18.22 0.14 12.53
CA GLU A 46 -18.93 1.21 11.82
C GLU A 46 -18.44 2.56 12.33
N LEU A 47 -17.95 3.43 11.45
CA LEU A 47 -17.52 4.79 11.81
C LEU A 47 -18.01 5.81 10.78
N SER A 48 -18.05 7.07 11.19
CA SER A 48 -18.58 8.21 10.44
C SER A 48 -17.53 8.82 9.52
N PRO A 49 -17.87 9.28 8.30
CA PRO A 49 -16.90 9.85 7.37
C PRO A 49 -16.32 11.18 7.85
N GLY A 50 -15.01 11.38 7.68
CA GLY A 50 -14.36 12.69 7.79
C GLY A 50 -13.32 12.88 8.90
N VAL A 51 -13.04 11.86 9.71
CA VAL A 51 -11.95 11.88 10.70
C VAL A 51 -11.23 10.55 10.59
N VAL A 52 -9.94 10.57 10.27
CA VAL A 52 -9.09 9.41 10.48
C VAL A 52 -9.17 9.10 11.97
N ASP A 53 -9.88 8.04 12.34
CA ASP A 53 -10.25 7.83 13.74
C ASP A 53 -8.97 7.57 14.54
N ASP A 54 -8.55 8.57 15.31
CA ASP A 54 -7.28 8.59 16.05
C ASP A 54 -7.16 7.36 16.99
N GLU A 55 -8.28 6.72 17.34
CA GLU A 55 -8.34 5.48 18.11
C GLU A 55 -7.75 4.27 17.36
N LEU A 56 -7.92 4.17 16.03
CA LEU A 56 -7.38 3.07 15.23
C LEU A 56 -5.86 3.17 15.03
N ILE A 57 -5.35 4.41 14.90
CA ILE A 57 -3.92 4.70 14.72
C ILE A 57 -3.14 4.63 16.05
N GLN A 58 -3.82 4.36 17.17
CA GLN A 58 -3.13 4.06 18.43
C GLN A 58 -2.24 2.81 18.33
N LYS A 59 -2.53 1.90 17.40
CA LYS A 59 -1.74 0.70 17.15
C LYS A 59 -0.97 0.79 15.84
N PRO A 60 0.23 0.20 15.76
CA PRO A 60 0.95 0.10 14.51
C PRO A 60 0.20 -0.81 13.54
N GLY A 61 0.27 -0.50 12.24
CA GLY A 61 -0.39 -1.28 11.21
C GLY A 61 -0.51 -0.54 9.88
N LEU A 62 -0.99 -1.24 8.86
CA LEU A 62 -1.30 -0.71 7.55
C LEU A 62 -2.81 -0.75 7.34
N TYR A 63 -3.40 0.40 7.03
CA TYR A 63 -4.83 0.63 6.96
C TYR A 63 -5.21 1.21 5.59
N ILE A 64 -6.43 0.93 5.16
CA ILE A 64 -7.02 1.52 3.96
C ILE A 64 -8.41 2.10 4.26
N PHE A 65 -8.69 3.24 3.63
CA PHE A 65 -9.97 3.94 3.65
C PHE A 65 -10.35 4.20 2.19
N SER A 66 -11.41 3.56 1.72
CA SER A 66 -11.96 3.82 0.39
C SER A 66 -13.04 4.89 0.52
N GLY A 67 -13.03 5.92 -0.33
CA GLY A 67 -14.00 7.03 -0.29
C GLY A 67 -15.47 6.60 -0.38
N ASP A 68 -15.71 5.41 -0.94
CA ASP A 68 -17.05 4.81 -1.10
C ASP A 68 -17.57 4.08 0.15
N SER A 69 -16.73 3.91 1.16
CA SER A 69 -17.10 3.24 2.40
C SER A 69 -16.71 4.07 3.61
N ASP A 70 -17.65 4.28 4.52
CA ASP A 70 -17.36 4.90 5.83
C ASP A 70 -16.54 3.97 6.75
N ARG A 71 -15.89 2.94 6.21
CA ARG A 71 -15.23 1.87 6.97
C ARG A 71 -13.73 1.87 6.72
N THR A 72 -12.97 1.96 7.80
CA THR A 72 -11.54 1.72 7.82
C THR A 72 -11.28 0.22 7.86
N LYS A 73 -10.36 -0.26 7.03
CA LYS A 73 -9.92 -1.65 7.04
C LYS A 73 -8.46 -1.76 7.44
N LEU A 74 -8.18 -2.50 8.53
CA LEU A 74 -6.84 -2.96 8.84
C LEU A 74 -6.44 -4.06 7.84
N VAL A 75 -5.33 -3.84 7.15
CA VAL A 75 -4.76 -4.81 6.20
C VAL A 75 -3.76 -5.72 6.90
N CYS A 76 -2.88 -5.14 7.73
CA CYS A 76 -1.82 -5.88 8.41
C CYS A 76 -1.34 -5.14 9.67
N GLU A 77 -1.15 -5.86 10.78
CA GLU A 77 -0.60 -5.28 12.03
C GLU A 77 0.92 -5.07 11.98
N SER A 78 1.64 -5.83 11.14
CA SER A 78 3.11 -5.76 11.02
C SER A 78 3.53 -5.63 9.56
N PRO A 79 3.41 -4.42 8.97
CA PRO A 79 3.62 -4.21 7.55
C PRO A 79 5.07 -4.49 7.14
N THR A 80 5.24 -5.17 6.01
CA THR A 80 6.55 -5.39 5.37
C THR A 80 6.60 -4.62 4.05
N LEU A 81 7.80 -4.45 3.47
CA LEU A 81 7.96 -3.78 2.17
C LEU A 81 7.12 -4.47 1.07
N GLU A 82 7.09 -5.80 1.06
CA GLU A 82 6.31 -6.59 0.10
C GLU A 82 4.80 -6.36 0.26
N ILE A 83 4.28 -6.35 1.49
CA ILE A 83 2.85 -6.12 1.76
C ILE A 83 2.44 -4.72 1.29
N ILE A 84 3.29 -3.71 1.53
CA ILE A 84 3.03 -2.34 1.10
C ILE A 84 3.04 -2.23 -0.42
N GLU A 85 4.05 -2.81 -1.05
CA GLU A 85 4.15 -2.79 -2.52
C GLU A 85 2.92 -3.43 -3.16
N ILE A 86 2.48 -4.59 -2.63
CA ILE A 86 1.28 -5.25 -3.11
C ILE A 86 0.06 -4.36 -2.89
N LEU A 87 -0.18 -3.91 -1.65
CA LEU A 87 -1.38 -3.14 -1.31
C LEU A 87 -1.51 -1.88 -2.18
N VAL A 88 -0.47 -1.04 -2.21
CA VAL A 88 -0.51 0.25 -2.88
C VAL A 88 -0.65 0.08 -4.39
N LYS A 89 0.02 -0.92 -4.98
CA LYS A 89 -0.07 -1.18 -6.42
C LYS A 89 -1.37 -1.88 -6.84
N SER A 90 -1.94 -2.70 -5.96
CA SER A 90 -3.20 -3.41 -6.24
C SER A 90 -4.44 -2.60 -5.89
N ASN A 91 -4.28 -1.52 -5.12
CA ASN A 91 -5.39 -0.66 -4.76
C ASN A 91 -5.99 0.00 -6.01
N ASP A 92 -7.32 0.13 -6.02
CA ASP A 92 -8.01 0.90 -7.04
C ASP A 92 -7.90 2.39 -6.70
N TRP A 93 -7.15 3.11 -7.53
CA TRP A 93 -6.95 4.57 -7.41
C TRP A 93 -7.85 5.34 -8.39
N THR A 94 -8.88 4.71 -8.96
CA THR A 94 -9.86 5.40 -9.80
C THR A 94 -10.63 6.42 -8.97
N ASP A 95 -11.03 6.05 -7.76
CA ASP A 95 -11.67 6.92 -6.78
C ASP A 95 -10.71 7.30 -5.65
N ILE A 96 -11.08 8.34 -4.88
CA ILE A 96 -10.26 8.81 -3.77
C ILE A 96 -10.09 7.70 -2.73
N SER A 97 -8.83 7.33 -2.50
CA SER A 97 -8.44 6.35 -1.49
C SER A 97 -7.42 6.97 -0.54
N PHE A 98 -7.42 6.51 0.70
CA PHE A 98 -6.42 6.85 1.71
C PHE A 98 -5.77 5.57 2.20
N VAL A 99 -4.45 5.52 2.18
CA VAL A 99 -3.68 4.42 2.74
C VAL A 99 -2.83 5.00 3.86
N ILE A 100 -2.83 4.34 5.02
CA ILE A 100 -2.14 4.83 6.21
C ILE A 100 -1.22 3.74 6.75
N LEU A 101 0.06 4.10 6.92
CA LEU A 101 1.02 3.33 7.69
C LEU A 101 1.15 3.96 9.07
N ALA A 102 0.51 3.33 10.06
CA ALA A 102 0.54 3.73 11.46
C ALA A 102 1.76 3.15 12.16
N PHE A 103 2.42 3.97 12.97
CA PHE A 103 3.51 3.57 13.87
C PHE A 103 3.03 3.40 15.31
N GLY A 104 1.73 3.61 15.56
CA GLY A 104 1.13 3.62 16.88
C GLY A 104 1.18 4.98 17.57
N GLN A 105 0.41 5.12 18.65
CA GLN A 105 0.27 6.36 19.43
C GLN A 105 -0.20 7.57 18.59
N GLY A 106 -1.00 7.33 17.54
CA GLY A 106 -1.47 8.39 16.64
C GLY A 106 -0.43 8.89 15.64
N ASN A 107 0.76 8.29 15.58
CA ASN A 107 1.78 8.65 14.59
C ASN A 107 1.59 7.84 13.31
N TYR A 108 1.62 8.50 12.15
CA TYR A 108 1.44 7.82 10.88
C TYR A 108 2.06 8.58 9.70
N ILE A 109 2.21 7.87 8.59
CA ILE A 109 2.33 8.46 7.26
C ILE A 109 1.10 8.01 6.45
N GLU A 110 0.50 8.93 5.73
CA GLU A 110 -0.61 8.71 4.82
C GLU A 110 -0.17 9.03 3.39
N VAL A 111 -0.65 8.24 2.44
CA VAL A 111 -0.75 8.65 1.03
C VAL A 111 -2.21 8.55 0.61
N SER A 112 -2.68 9.56 -0.12
CA SER A 112 -4.09 9.66 -0.47
C SER A 112 -4.29 10.31 -1.84
N GLY A 113 -5.49 10.12 -2.41
CA GLY A 113 -5.90 10.75 -3.66
C GLY A 113 -6.45 9.77 -4.68
N SER A 114 -6.49 10.19 -5.94
CA SER A 114 -6.95 9.40 -7.09
C SER A 114 -6.14 9.72 -8.34
N LEU A 115 -6.26 8.90 -9.37
CA LEU A 115 -5.61 9.12 -10.66
C LEU A 115 -6.10 10.40 -11.36
N ASP A 116 -7.34 10.81 -11.09
CA ASP A 116 -7.96 11.97 -11.73
C ASP A 116 -7.72 13.28 -10.96
N GLU A 117 -7.67 13.23 -9.63
CA GLU A 117 -7.51 14.42 -8.77
C GLU A 117 -6.07 14.65 -8.31
N GLY A 118 -5.19 13.68 -8.50
CA GLY A 118 -3.81 13.70 -8.05
C GLY A 118 -3.65 13.13 -6.64
N PHE A 119 -2.39 13.03 -6.22
CA PHE A 119 -2.02 12.41 -4.93
C PHE A 119 -1.47 13.42 -3.93
N SER A 120 -1.56 13.04 -2.66
CA SER A 120 -1.01 13.77 -1.52
C SER A 120 -0.32 12.80 -0.57
N SER A 121 0.52 13.34 0.30
CA SER A 121 1.03 12.60 1.45
C SER A 121 1.12 13.49 2.67
N CYS A 122 0.74 12.92 3.81
CA CYS A 122 0.66 13.60 5.10
C CYS A 122 1.34 12.76 6.18
N TYR A 123 2.20 13.38 6.98
CA TYR A 123 2.92 12.76 8.07
C TYR A 123 2.50 13.38 9.41
N LYS A 124 2.07 12.55 10.36
CA LYS A 124 1.72 12.94 11.73
C LYS A 124 2.71 12.39 12.76
N ASP A 125 3.19 13.27 13.63
CA ASP A 125 4.08 12.96 14.76
C ASP A 125 3.61 13.72 16.01
N GLY A 126 2.85 13.06 16.86
CA GLY A 126 2.12 13.69 17.96
C GLY A 126 1.11 14.71 17.45
N ASP A 127 1.25 15.97 17.91
CA ASP A 127 0.38 17.09 17.52
C ASP A 127 0.80 17.75 16.20
N HIS A 128 1.89 17.31 15.59
CA HIS A 128 2.39 17.87 14.34
C HIS A 128 1.89 17.05 13.15
N GLU A 129 1.09 17.68 12.32
CA GLU A 129 0.65 17.15 11.03
C GLU A 129 1.28 17.99 9.91
N LEU A 130 2.02 17.33 9.02
CA LEU A 130 2.85 17.95 7.99
C LEU A 130 2.53 17.32 6.64
N PHE A 131 2.35 18.15 5.62
CA PHE A 131 2.24 17.69 4.23
C PHE A 131 3.62 17.65 3.58
N ALA A 132 3.80 16.75 2.63
CA ALA A 132 5.01 16.76 1.82
C ALA A 132 5.09 18.05 0.99
N ASN A 133 6.32 18.55 0.76
CA ASN A 133 6.53 19.74 -0.06
C ASN A 133 6.16 19.52 -1.54
N THR A 134 6.21 18.27 -1.97
CA THR A 134 5.85 17.86 -3.33
C THR A 134 4.85 16.71 -3.25
N SER A 135 3.74 16.85 -3.96
CA SER A 135 2.77 15.79 -4.15
C SER A 135 3.41 14.60 -4.90
N PRO A 136 3.11 13.35 -4.52
CA PRO A 136 3.49 12.19 -5.33
C PRO A 136 2.85 12.28 -6.73
N GLU A 137 3.60 11.92 -7.77
CA GLU A 137 3.11 11.96 -9.16
C GLU A 137 2.68 10.57 -9.67
N SER A 138 2.94 9.51 -8.89
CA SER A 138 2.59 8.14 -9.28
C SER A 138 2.37 7.20 -8.10
N ILE A 139 1.69 6.08 -8.38
CA ILE A 139 1.53 4.96 -7.44
C ILE A 139 2.89 4.42 -6.98
N GLN A 140 3.92 4.45 -7.84
CA GLN A 140 5.26 4.03 -7.46
C GLN A 140 5.87 4.99 -6.44
N GLU A 141 5.72 6.30 -6.61
CA GLU A 141 6.22 7.28 -5.62
C GLU A 141 5.49 7.17 -4.29
N MET A 142 4.18 6.94 -4.30
CA MET A 142 3.42 6.62 -3.08
C MET A 142 3.95 5.38 -2.36
N THR A 143 4.28 4.33 -3.13
CA THR A 143 4.89 3.10 -2.59
C THR A 143 6.27 3.37 -1.99
N ASP A 144 7.08 4.17 -2.67
CA ASP A 144 8.44 4.51 -2.25
C ASP A 144 8.43 5.33 -0.94
N ILE A 145 7.46 6.25 -0.78
CA ILE A 145 7.26 7.01 0.47
C ILE A 145 7.10 6.04 1.64
N PHE A 146 6.16 5.11 1.55
CA PHE A 146 5.97 4.14 2.63
C PHE A 146 7.19 3.27 2.90
N CYS A 147 7.82 2.76 1.84
CA CYS A 147 9.02 1.93 1.96
C CYS A 147 10.15 2.67 2.70
N ASP A 148 10.39 3.93 2.36
CA ASP A 148 11.40 4.76 2.99
C ASP A 148 11.08 5.02 4.46
N PHE A 149 9.81 5.25 4.81
CA PHE A 149 9.38 5.41 6.20
C PHE A 149 9.59 4.15 7.03
N LEU A 150 9.31 2.98 6.45
CA LEU A 150 9.49 1.68 7.09
C LEU A 150 10.96 1.35 7.35
N GLN A 151 11.84 1.79 6.46
CA GLN A 151 13.28 1.62 6.60
C GLN A 151 13.90 2.65 7.56
N ASN A 152 13.57 3.93 7.40
CA ASN A 152 14.10 5.01 8.21
C ASN A 152 13.24 6.28 8.17
N LYS A 153 12.30 6.38 9.12
CA LYS A 153 11.42 7.55 9.36
C LYS A 153 12.14 8.90 9.26
N LYS A 154 13.29 9.08 9.93
CA LYS A 154 13.99 10.36 9.99
C LYS A 154 14.59 10.77 8.64
N THR A 155 15.05 9.80 7.86
CA THR A 155 15.56 10.05 6.50
C THR A 155 14.40 10.39 5.56
N ALA A 156 13.30 9.64 5.64
CA ALA A 156 12.11 9.86 4.83
C ALA A 156 11.51 11.27 5.05
N VAL A 157 11.32 11.67 6.33
CA VAL A 157 10.82 13.01 6.70
C VAL A 157 11.59 14.13 5.98
N LYS A 158 12.92 14.02 5.95
CA LYS A 158 13.78 15.00 5.26
C LYS A 158 13.70 14.89 3.74
N LYS A 159 13.67 13.67 3.19
CA LYS A 159 13.67 13.42 1.74
C LYS A 159 12.44 14.04 1.09
N TYR A 160 11.27 13.88 1.71
CA TYR A 160 9.99 14.37 1.18
C TYR A 160 9.60 15.75 1.72
N GLY A 161 10.42 16.31 2.61
CA GLY A 161 10.27 17.69 3.08
C GLY A 161 9.05 17.90 3.96
N PHE A 162 8.73 16.93 4.83
CA PHE A 162 7.74 17.12 5.88
C PHE A 162 8.34 18.06 6.93
N SER A 163 8.04 19.36 6.83
CA SER A 163 8.64 20.42 7.65
C SER A 163 7.70 21.58 7.91
#